data_AF-A0A6A7RWL3-F1
#
_entry.id   AF-A0A6A7RWL3-F1
#
_cell.length_a   1.000
_cell.length_b   1.000
_cell.length_c   1.000
_cell.angle_alpha   90.00
_cell.angle_beta   90.00
_cell.angle_gamma   90.00
#
_symmetry.space_group_name_H-M   'P 1'
#
loop_
_entity.id
_entity.type
_entity.pdbx_description
1 polymer ?
#
loop_
_entity_poly.entity_id
_entity_poly.type
_entity_poly.pdbx_seq_one_letter_code
_entity_poly.pdbx_strand_id
1 'polypeptide(L)'
;MTMARYPTELIRKRYLFDGSEVTIRPINADDASIEADFVRHLSPESRYSRLMVTLNELPMTKLRYLTDVDYDKHMAFVATLPQD
;
A
#
# COMPACT_ATOMS: atom_id res chain seq x y z
N MET A 1 -7.36 -14.33 -18.25
CA MET A 1 -7.12 -13.43 -17.11
C MET A 1 -7.37 -12.02 -17.60
N THR A 2 -8.50 -11.43 -17.20
CA THR A 2 -8.83 -10.04 -17.56
C THR A 2 -7.95 -9.16 -16.68
N MET A 3 -7.01 -8.43 -17.26
CA MET A 3 -6.21 -7.45 -16.53
C MET A 3 -7.17 -6.34 -16.10
N ALA A 4 -7.57 -6.32 -14.83
CA ALA A 4 -8.47 -5.31 -14.33
C ALA A 4 -7.83 -3.93 -14.52
N ARG A 5 -8.58 -3.00 -15.13
CA ARG A 5 -8.06 -1.67 -15.45
C ARG A 5 -7.87 -0.89 -14.16
N TYR A 6 -6.68 -0.31 -13.98
CA TYR A 6 -6.38 0.52 -12.82
C TYR A 6 -7.39 1.67 -12.67
N PRO A 7 -8.10 1.81 -11.53
CA PRO A 7 -9.19 2.77 -11.37
C PRO A 7 -8.66 4.16 -11.02
N THR A 8 -8.15 4.86 -12.03
CA THR A 8 -7.58 6.22 -11.92
C THR A 8 -8.52 7.25 -11.32
N GLU A 9 -9.83 7.07 -11.48
CA GLU A 9 -10.88 7.92 -10.95
C GLU A 9 -10.95 7.91 -9.42
N LEU A 10 -10.29 6.97 -8.74
CA LEU A 10 -10.23 6.89 -7.28
C LEU A 10 -9.02 7.64 -6.69
N ILE A 11 -8.14 8.20 -7.53
CA ILE A 11 -7.00 9.00 -7.08
C ILE A 11 -7.51 10.33 -6.50
N ARG A 12 -7.09 10.66 -5.28
CA ARG A 12 -7.48 11.89 -4.59
C ARG A 12 -6.32 12.47 -3.78
N LYS A 13 -6.18 13.80 -3.81
CA LYS A 13 -5.32 14.54 -2.89
C LYS A 13 -6.08 14.88 -1.61
N ARG A 14 -5.39 14.83 -0.48
CA ARG A 14 -5.88 15.22 0.85
C ARG A 14 -4.78 15.95 1.61
N TYR A 15 -5.17 16.79 2.55
CA TYR A 15 -4.27 17.39 3.53
C TYR A 15 -4.51 16.70 4.87
N LEU A 16 -3.42 16.29 5.52
CA LEU A 16 -3.44 15.79 6.88
C LEU A 16 -3.62 16.96 7.88
N PHE A 17 -3.84 16.65 9.16
CA PHE A 17 -4.05 17.68 10.19
C PHE A 17 -2.86 18.61 10.41
N ASP A 18 -1.65 18.16 10.07
CA ASP A 18 -0.41 18.93 10.12
C ASP A 18 -0.20 19.81 8.88
N GLY A 19 -1.11 19.75 7.89
CA GLY A 19 -1.02 20.47 6.62
C GLY A 19 -0.25 19.73 5.52
N SER A 20 0.30 18.54 5.80
CA SER A 20 1.00 17.73 4.80
C SER A 20 0.04 17.26 3.70
N GLU A 21 0.38 17.52 2.42
CA GLU A 21 -0.36 16.96 1.28
C GLU A 21 -0.05 15.46 1.16
N VAL A 22 -1.07 14.65 0.93
CA VAL A 22 -0.95 13.23 0.59
C VAL A 22 -1.78 12.90 -0.64
N THR A 23 -1.25 12.02 -1.49
CA THR A 23 -2.00 11.42 -2.59
C THR A 23 -2.45 10.03 -2.18
N ILE A 24 -3.76 9.84 -2.10
CA ILE A 24 -4.40 8.54 -1.87
C ILE A 24 -4.78 7.98 -3.24
N ARG A 25 -4.32 6.76 -3.54
CA ARG A 25 -4.59 6.07 -4.80
C ARG A 25 -4.71 4.55 -4.61
N PRO A 26 -5.41 3.84 -5.51
CA PRO A 26 -5.37 2.38 -5.52
C PRO A 26 -3.92 1.89 -5.62
N ILE A 27 -3.57 0.82 -4.91
CA ILE A 27 -2.25 0.21 -5.02
C ILE A 27 -2.14 -0.57 -6.34
N ASN A 28 -0.94 -0.70 -6.89
CA ASN A 28 -0.68 -1.56 -8.04
C ASN A 28 0.55 -2.46 -7.78
N ALA A 29 0.82 -3.39 -8.70
CA ALA A 29 1.92 -4.34 -8.55
C ALA A 29 3.32 -3.67 -8.48
N ASP A 30 3.51 -2.50 -9.10
CA ASP A 30 4.78 -1.76 -9.09
C ASP A 30 5.10 -1.15 -7.71
N ASP A 31 4.07 -1.00 -6.86
CA ASP A 31 4.20 -0.52 -5.48
C ASP A 31 4.80 -1.55 -4.52
N ALA A 32 5.17 -2.75 -5.00
CA ALA A 32 5.77 -3.80 -4.17
C ALA A 32 7.02 -3.30 -3.41
N SER A 33 7.84 -2.45 -4.03
CA SER A 33 9.02 -1.87 -3.38
C SER A 33 8.64 -0.95 -2.21
N ILE A 34 7.73 0.01 -2.44
CA ILE A 34 7.30 0.95 -1.41
C ILE A 34 6.54 0.26 -0.27
N GLU A 35 5.78 -0.79 -0.55
CA GLU A 35 5.06 -1.57 0.46
C GLU A 35 6.04 -2.37 1.34
N ALA A 36 7.06 -2.97 0.74
CA ALA A 36 8.11 -3.68 1.48
C ALA A 36 8.85 -2.71 2.41
N ASP A 37 9.21 -1.53 1.90
CA ASP A 37 9.89 -0.50 2.68
C ASP A 37 8.99 0.09 3.77
N PHE A 38 7.70 0.29 3.49
CA PHE A 38 6.73 0.72 4.49
C PHE A 38 6.71 -0.24 5.68
N VAL A 39 6.59 -1.55 5.42
CA VAL A 39 6.56 -2.57 6.49
C VAL A 39 7.88 -2.67 7.25
N ARG A 40 9.02 -2.47 6.58
CA ARG A 40 10.33 -2.40 7.24
C ARG A 40 10.44 -1.23 8.22
N HIS A 41 9.83 -0.09 7.92
CA HIS A 41 9.85 1.10 8.78
C HIS A 41 8.74 1.11 9.85
N LEU A 42 7.82 0.14 9.86
CA LEU A 42 6.85 0.00 10.96
C LEU A 42 7.54 -0.37 12.27
N SER A 43 7.05 0.19 13.37
CA SER A 43 7.42 -0.28 14.71
C SER A 43 7.06 -1.77 14.87
N PRO A 44 7.79 -2.53 15.71
CA PRO A 44 7.49 -3.94 15.96
C PRO A 44 6.04 -4.18 16.39
N GLU A 45 5.47 -3.28 17.20
CA GLU A 45 4.08 -3.32 17.66
C GLU A 45 3.09 -3.13 16.50
N SER A 46 3.33 -2.13 15.64
CA SER A 46 2.50 -1.86 14.46
C SER A 46 2.55 -3.01 13.46
N ARG A 47 3.73 -3.61 13.29
CA ARG A 47 3.93 -4.77 12.41
C ARG A 47 3.20 -5.99 12.95
N TYR A 48 3.32 -6.25 14.25
CA TYR A 48 2.61 -7.36 14.91
C TYR A 48 1.09 -7.18 14.82
N SER A 49 0.57 -5.98 15.10
CA SER A 49 -0.86 -5.69 15.02
C SER A 49 -1.43 -5.89 13.61
N ARG A 50 -0.68 -5.48 12.57
CA ARG A 50 -1.15 -5.56 11.17
C ARG A 50 -0.98 -6.94 10.54
N LEU A 51 0.11 -7.63 10.83
CA LEU A 51 0.48 -8.86 10.13
C LEU A 51 0.31 -10.11 10.99
N MET A 52 0.09 -9.95 12.31
CA MET A 52 0.06 -11.01 13.32
C MET A 52 1.30 -11.90 13.28
N VAL A 53 2.42 -11.34 12.82
CA VAL A 53 3.72 -12.01 12.78
C VAL A 53 4.79 -11.09 13.32
N THR A 54 5.74 -11.65 14.06
CA THR A 54 6.98 -10.99 14.50
C THR A 54 8.05 -10.93 13.40
N LEU A 55 7.74 -11.36 12.17
CA LEU A 55 8.68 -11.39 11.06
C LEU A 55 9.17 -9.98 10.72
N ASN A 56 10.48 -9.83 10.57
CA ASN A 56 11.12 -8.55 10.20
C ASN A 56 10.91 -8.17 8.73
N GLU A 57 10.59 -9.14 7.88
CA GLU A 57 10.38 -8.94 6.44
C GLU A 57 9.14 -9.70 5.95
N LEU A 58 8.43 -9.10 4.99
CA LEU A 58 7.30 -9.73 4.32
C LEU A 58 7.79 -10.76 3.31
N PRO A 59 7.28 -12.01 3.32
CA PRO A 59 7.50 -12.94 2.22
C PRO A 59 6.99 -12.36 0.91
N MET A 60 7.71 -12.60 -0.20
CA MET A 60 7.33 -12.13 -1.54
C MET A 60 5.90 -12.51 -1.93
N THR A 61 5.40 -13.65 -1.46
CA THR A 61 4.01 -14.09 -1.70
C THR A 61 2.99 -13.18 -1.04
N LYS A 62 3.28 -12.71 0.18
CA LYS A 62 2.41 -11.79 0.92
C LYS A 62 2.50 -10.37 0.35
N LEU A 63 3.68 -9.95 -0.08
CA LEU A 63 3.87 -8.69 -0.80
C LEU A 63 3.02 -8.64 -2.07
N ARG A 64 3.11 -9.69 -2.91
CA ARG A 64 2.28 -9.80 -4.12
C ARG A 64 0.79 -9.83 -3.78
N TYR A 65 0.38 -10.51 -2.72
CA TYR A 65 -1.01 -10.48 -2.29
C TYR A 65 -1.47 -9.05 -1.98
N LEU A 66 -0.64 -8.23 -1.34
CA LEU A 66 -1.00 -6.85 -0.97
C LEU A 66 -1.01 -5.88 -2.16
N THR A 67 -0.23 -6.14 -3.21
CA THR A 67 -0.05 -5.19 -4.33
C THR A 67 -0.70 -5.62 -5.65
N ASP A 68 -0.82 -6.93 -5.92
CA ASP A 68 -1.41 -7.51 -7.13
C ASP A 68 -2.90 -7.78 -6.89
N VAL A 69 -3.68 -6.69 -6.85
CA VAL A 69 -5.11 -6.70 -6.53
C VAL A 69 -5.99 -6.57 -7.79
N ASP A 70 -7.20 -7.12 -7.77
CA ASP A 70 -8.11 -7.16 -8.93
C ASP A 70 -9.06 -5.96 -9.05
N TYR A 71 -9.04 -5.03 -8.09
CA TYR A 71 -9.87 -3.83 -8.02
C TYR A 71 -11.39 -4.07 -7.92
N ASP A 72 -11.84 -5.31 -7.75
CA ASP A 72 -13.25 -5.70 -7.62
C ASP A 72 -13.51 -6.39 -6.27
N LYS A 73 -12.95 -7.60 -6.11
CA LYS A 73 -13.04 -8.40 -4.89
C LYS A 73 -11.88 -8.15 -3.94
N HIS A 74 -10.74 -7.76 -4.50
CA HIS A 74 -9.56 -7.37 -3.75
C HIS A 74 -9.19 -5.93 -4.11
N MET A 75 -9.29 -5.05 -3.12
CA MET A 75 -8.98 -3.63 -3.27
C MET A 75 -8.11 -3.17 -2.11
N ALA A 76 -7.07 -2.42 -2.44
CA ALA A 76 -6.20 -1.79 -1.47
C ALA A 76 -5.80 -0.40 -1.97
N PHE A 77 -5.53 0.50 -1.02
CA PHE A 77 -5.13 1.87 -1.27
C PHE A 77 -3.81 2.16 -0.57
N VAL A 78 -3.01 3.01 -1.20
CA VAL A 78 -1.79 3.56 -0.63
C VAL A 78 -1.93 5.08 -0.52
N ALA A 79 -1.41 5.64 0.58
CA ALA A 79 -1.23 7.07 0.76
C ALA A 79 0.26 7.39 0.63
N THR A 80 0.60 8.27 -0.30
CA THR A 80 1.98 8.68 -0.59
C THR A 80 2.14 10.17 -0.35
N LEU A 81 3.28 10.56 0.21
CA LEU A 81 3.70 11.96 0.23
C LEU A 81 4.13 12.37 -1.19
N PRO A 82 4.04 13.66 -1.56
CA PRO A 82 4.67 14.19 -2.75
C PRO A 82 6.13 13.73 -2.79
N GLN A 83 6.55 13.15 -3.91
CA GLN A 83 7.99 12.94 -4.14
C GLN A 83 8.56 14.29 -4.57
N ASP A 84 9.50 14.81 -3.80
CA ASP A 84 10.29 16.00 -4.14
C ASP A 84 11.13 15.76 -5.40
#